data_AF-A0A2S7TMM1-F1
#
_entry.id   AF-A0A2S7TMM1-F1
#
_cell.length_a   1.000
_cell.length_b   1.000
_cell.length_c   1.000
_cell.angle_alpha   90.00
_cell.angle_beta   90.00
_cell.angle_gamma   90.00
#
_symmetry.space_group_name_H-M   'P 1'
#
loop_
_entity.id
_entity.type
_entity.pdbx_description
1 polymer ?
#
loop_
_entity_poly.entity_id
_entity_poly.type
_entity_poly.pdbx_seq_one_letter_code
_entity_poly.pdbx_strand_id
1 'polypeptide(L)'
;MSEDIKNIIENIDFDIYEPPKGHQNRFELRLKKKKQNSKSWIGIAASIVLLLGLTLNNIQEKNNGYNLSKVSPKMAETESFFMSTITQELKEVEKYRNLQTETIIEDSLSEIEELEDKFTGLSAELESHDNKRIIIQKMILNYQQRLDVLDNLLKALETKTEKIKPNKKNENYL
;
A
#
# COMPACT_ATOMS: atom_id res chain seq x y z
N MET A 1 37.71 0.29 6.88
CA MET A 1 36.36 0.27 6.27
C MET A 1 36.23 1.21 5.08
N SER A 2 36.59 2.50 5.15
CA SER A 2 36.56 3.37 3.95
C SER A 2 37.71 3.08 2.97
N GLU A 3 38.88 2.67 3.46
CA GLU A 3 40.06 2.33 2.65
C GLU A 3 39.87 1.03 1.85
N ASP A 4 39.15 0.06 2.41
CA ASP A 4 38.88 -1.23 1.76
C ASP A 4 38.01 -1.06 0.51
N ILE A 5 37.01 -0.17 0.58
CA ILE A 5 36.11 0.13 -0.54
C ILE A 5 36.86 0.86 -1.67
N LYS A 6 37.77 1.77 -1.32
CA LYS A 6 38.57 2.50 -2.33
C LYS A 6 39.46 1.55 -3.12
N ASN A 7 40.12 0.62 -2.44
CA ASN A 7 40.95 -0.40 -3.09
C ASN A 7 40.14 -1.35 -3.99
N ILE A 8 38.91 -1.69 -3.59
CA ILE A 8 38.01 -2.50 -4.40
C ILE A 8 37.58 -1.74 -5.65
N ILE A 9 37.17 -0.48 -5.53
CA ILE A 9 36.72 0.34 -6.66
C ILE A 9 37.86 0.64 -7.64
N GLU A 10 39.08 0.90 -7.15
CA GLU A 10 40.25 1.18 -8.00
C GLU A 10 40.72 -0.05 -8.79
N ASN A 11 40.43 -1.27 -8.33
CA ASN A 11 40.81 -2.51 -9.00
C ASN A 11 39.64 -3.20 -9.72
N ILE A 12 38.44 -2.59 -9.74
CA ILE A 12 37.33 -3.07 -10.57
C ILE A 12 37.53 -2.52 -11.98
N ASP A 13 37.80 -3.43 -12.92
CA ASP A 13 37.66 -3.14 -14.34
C ASP A 13 36.15 -2.91 -14.58
N PHE A 14 35.74 -1.65 -14.69
CA PHE A 14 34.38 -1.30 -15.07
C PHE A 14 34.20 -1.81 -16.49
N ASP A 15 33.59 -2.98 -16.60
CA ASP A 15 33.28 -3.64 -17.85
C ASP A 15 32.69 -2.61 -18.85
N ILE A 16 33.51 -2.21 -19.82
CA ILE A 16 33.18 -1.29 -20.91
C ILE A 16 32.62 -2.08 -22.11
N TYR A 17 32.36 -3.38 -21.96
CA TYR A 17 31.82 -4.20 -23.04
C TYR A 17 30.40 -3.78 -23.35
N GLU A 18 30.24 -3.22 -24.55
CA GLU A 18 28.92 -2.95 -25.10
C GLU A 18 28.16 -4.29 -25.24
N PRO A 19 26.94 -4.39 -24.70
CA PRO A 19 26.22 -5.64 -24.68
C PRO A 19 25.96 -6.12 -26.13
N PRO A 20 26.02 -7.44 -26.38
CA PRO A 20 25.90 -7.99 -27.72
C PRO A 20 24.58 -7.57 -28.38
N LYS A 21 24.64 -7.20 -29.66
CA LYS A 21 23.50 -6.70 -30.45
C LYS A 21 22.22 -7.49 -30.18
N GLY A 22 21.12 -6.76 -29.98
CA GLY A 22 19.83 -7.34 -29.58
C GLY A 22 19.68 -7.63 -28.09
N HIS A 23 20.62 -7.22 -27.22
CA HIS A 23 20.47 -7.30 -25.77
C HIS A 23 19.21 -6.58 -25.28
N GLN A 24 18.94 -5.36 -25.77
CA GLN A 24 17.73 -4.61 -25.46
C GLN A 24 16.46 -5.36 -25.87
N ASN A 25 16.42 -5.92 -27.08
CA ASN A 25 15.27 -6.72 -27.54
C ASN A 25 15.06 -7.97 -26.66
N ARG A 26 16.14 -8.67 -26.28
CA ARG A 26 16.06 -9.82 -25.36
C ARG A 26 15.62 -9.40 -23.95
N PHE A 27 16.06 -8.23 -23.49
CA PHE A 27 15.68 -7.64 -22.21
C PHE A 27 14.20 -7.24 -22.20
N GLU A 28 13.72 -6.54 -23.24
CA GLU A 28 12.31 -6.23 -23.44
C GLU A 28 11.44 -7.48 -23.54
N LEU A 29 11.92 -8.53 -24.23
CA LEU A 29 11.20 -9.80 -24.31
C LEU A 29 11.10 -10.49 -22.95
N ARG A 30 12.13 -10.38 -22.09
CA ARG A 30 12.10 -10.89 -20.71
C ARG A 30 11.17 -10.06 -19.81
N LEU A 31 11.14 -8.73 -19.98
CA LEU A 31 10.17 -7.84 -19.34
C LEU A 31 8.73 -8.17 -19.75
N LYS A 32 8.48 -8.38 -21.04
CA LYS A 32 7.16 -8.71 -21.60
C LYS A 32 6.71 -10.13 -21.20
N LYS A 33 7.62 -11.12 -21.15
CA LYS A 33 7.31 -12.49 -20.68
C LYS A 33 6.93 -12.55 -19.20
N LYS A 34 7.50 -11.70 -18.35
CA LYS A 34 7.10 -11.61 -16.93
C LYS A 34 5.70 -10.99 -16.75
N LYS A 35 5.18 -10.32 -17.78
CA LYS A 35 3.87 -9.62 -17.78
C LYS A 35 2.73 -10.45 -18.38
N GLN A 36 2.98 -11.67 -18.85
CA GLN A 36 1.98 -12.47 -19.59
C GLN A 36 1.35 -13.62 -18.83
N ASN A 37 1.55 -13.73 -17.51
CA ASN A 37 0.71 -14.58 -16.68
C ASN A 37 0.43 -13.91 -15.35
N SER A 38 -0.78 -13.38 -15.23
CA SER A 38 -1.50 -13.43 -13.96
C SER A 38 -2.97 -13.14 -14.24
N LYS A 39 -3.73 -14.22 -14.46
CA LYS A 39 -5.12 -14.26 -14.02
C LYS A 39 -5.11 -14.60 -12.52
N SER A 40 -4.77 -13.63 -11.70
CA SER A 40 -5.07 -13.51 -10.26
C SER A 40 -4.62 -12.13 -9.81
N TRP A 41 -5.44 -11.12 -10.06
CA TRP A 41 -5.15 -9.72 -9.66
C TRP A 41 -6.27 -9.14 -8.78
N ILE A 42 -6.98 -9.98 -8.01
CA ILE A 42 -8.16 -9.56 -7.21
C ILE A 42 -8.04 -9.98 -5.73
N GLY A 43 -6.82 -10.25 -5.24
CA GLY A 43 -6.66 -10.78 -3.89
C GLY A 43 -6.76 -9.73 -2.79
N ILE A 44 -5.91 -8.71 -2.86
CA ILE A 44 -5.52 -7.94 -1.67
C ILE A 44 -6.53 -6.83 -1.35
N ALA A 45 -7.02 -6.09 -2.35
CA ALA A 45 -8.02 -5.05 -2.07
C ALA A 45 -9.36 -5.61 -1.60
N ALA A 46 -9.82 -6.68 -2.26
CA ALA A 46 -11.08 -7.31 -1.90
C ALA A 46 -11.00 -7.90 -0.49
N SER A 47 -9.87 -8.48 -0.08
CA SER A 47 -9.69 -8.99 1.28
C SER A 47 -9.64 -7.86 2.31
N ILE A 48 -8.94 -6.76 2.06
CA ILE A 48 -8.88 -5.61 2.99
C ILE A 48 -10.25 -4.97 3.14
N VAL A 49 -10.98 -4.72 2.04
CA VAL A 49 -12.32 -4.13 2.11
C VAL A 49 -13.30 -5.09 2.80
N LEU A 50 -13.18 -6.41 2.60
CA LEU A 50 -13.99 -7.39 3.33
C LEU A 50 -13.63 -7.43 4.81
N LEU A 51 -12.35 -7.41 5.19
CA LEU A 51 -11.92 -7.39 6.58
C LEU A 51 -12.45 -6.14 7.29
N LEU A 52 -12.23 -4.95 6.72
CA LEU A 52 -12.71 -3.70 7.29
C LEU A 52 -14.25 -3.60 7.28
N GLY A 53 -14.91 -4.04 6.21
CA GLY A 53 -16.37 -4.01 6.09
C GLY A 53 -17.09 -5.00 7.02
N LEU A 54 -16.52 -6.17 7.27
CA LEU A 54 -17.05 -7.14 8.23
C LEU A 54 -16.88 -6.64 9.68
N THR A 55 -15.77 -5.97 9.99
CA THR A 55 -15.57 -5.40 11.34
C THR A 55 -16.61 -4.30 11.64
N LEU A 56 -16.91 -3.41 10.69
CA LEU A 56 -17.91 -2.34 10.88
C LEU A 56 -19.31 -2.86 11.21
N ASN A 57 -19.74 -3.95 10.56
CA ASN A 57 -21.05 -4.56 10.82
C ASN A 57 -21.10 -5.36 12.15
N ASN A 58 -19.96 -5.91 12.59
CA ASN A 58 -19.88 -6.72 13.81
C ASN A 58 -19.53 -5.92 15.09
N ILE A 59 -19.26 -4.61 15.00
CA ILE A 59 -19.04 -3.76 16.20
C ILE A 59 -20.25 -3.77 17.15
N GLN A 60 -21.47 -4.07 16.66
CA GLN A 60 -22.68 -4.14 17.50
C GLN A 60 -22.88 -5.49 18.20
N GLU A 61 -22.32 -6.59 17.68
CA GLU A 61 -22.61 -7.94 18.17
C GLU A 61 -21.32 -8.79 18.15
N LYS A 62 -20.60 -8.83 19.29
CA LYS A 62 -19.46 -9.74 19.60
C LYS A 62 -18.23 -9.65 18.69
N ASN A 63 -17.31 -8.75 19.03
CA ASN A 63 -15.90 -8.89 18.63
C ASN A 63 -15.09 -9.67 19.68
N ASN A 64 -14.57 -10.83 19.27
CA ASN A 64 -13.64 -11.67 20.05
C ASN A 64 -12.21 -11.09 20.13
N GLY A 65 -11.92 -9.95 19.48
CA GLY A 65 -10.64 -9.22 19.59
C GLY A 65 -10.71 -8.01 20.54
N TYR A 66 -9.59 -7.63 21.15
CA TYR A 66 -9.50 -6.45 22.02
C TYR A 66 -9.19 -5.19 21.20
N ASN A 67 -10.22 -4.37 20.94
CA ASN A 67 -10.09 -3.17 20.12
C ASN A 67 -10.25 -1.90 20.98
N LEU A 68 -9.96 -0.73 20.40
CA LEU A 68 -10.10 0.58 21.08
C LEU A 68 -11.51 0.81 21.64
N SER A 69 -12.54 0.26 20.98
CA SER A 69 -13.94 0.28 21.42
C SER A 69 -14.18 -0.29 22.81
N LYS A 70 -13.35 -1.21 23.29
CA LYS A 70 -13.44 -1.78 24.64
C LYS A 70 -12.78 -0.91 25.73
N VAL A 71 -12.04 0.13 25.33
CA VAL A 71 -11.33 1.02 26.28
C VAL A 71 -12.26 2.08 26.86
N SER A 72 -13.04 2.75 26.01
CA SER A 72 -14.01 3.78 26.41
C SER A 72 -14.96 4.11 25.26
N PRO A 73 -16.12 4.72 25.52
CA PRO A 73 -17.01 5.20 24.46
C PRO A 73 -16.31 6.15 23.48
N LYS A 74 -15.43 7.03 24.00
CA LYS A 74 -14.70 7.97 23.13
C LYS A 74 -13.69 7.28 22.22
N MET A 75 -13.06 6.21 22.69
CA MET A 75 -12.16 5.40 21.87
C MET A 75 -12.93 4.55 20.85
N ALA A 76 -14.16 4.12 21.16
CA ALA A 76 -15.06 3.50 20.18
C ALA A 76 -15.44 4.46 19.04
N GLU A 77 -15.78 5.70 19.36
CA GLU A 77 -16.02 6.75 18.36
C GLU A 77 -14.78 6.98 17.48
N THR A 78 -13.60 6.98 18.10
CA THR A 78 -12.31 7.18 17.39
C THR A 78 -12.03 6.04 16.42
N GLU A 79 -12.19 4.79 16.85
CA GLU A 79 -12.06 3.60 16.01
C GLU A 79 -13.05 3.65 14.83
N SER A 80 -14.32 3.95 15.11
CA SER A 80 -15.36 4.07 14.09
C SER A 80 -15.02 5.13 13.05
N PHE A 81 -14.54 6.31 13.49
CA PHE A 81 -14.09 7.37 12.60
C PHE A 81 -12.99 6.86 11.65
N PHE A 82 -11.87 6.35 12.17
CA PHE A 82 -10.75 5.90 11.35
C PHE A 82 -11.15 4.77 10.38
N MET A 83 -11.90 3.78 10.87
CA MET A 83 -12.37 2.66 10.05
C MET A 83 -13.27 3.13 8.91
N SER A 84 -14.17 4.08 9.17
CA SER A 84 -15.05 4.65 8.15
C SER A 84 -14.26 5.42 7.10
N THR A 85 -13.28 6.23 7.52
CA THR A 85 -12.41 7.00 6.61
C THR A 85 -11.57 6.06 5.76
N ILE A 86 -10.86 5.09 6.33
CA ILE A 86 -10.05 4.11 5.58
C ILE A 86 -10.91 3.37 4.56
N THR A 87 -12.13 2.97 4.95
CA THR A 87 -13.07 2.29 4.04
C THR A 87 -13.48 3.19 2.87
N GLN A 88 -13.68 4.50 3.13
CA GLN A 88 -13.99 5.46 2.08
C GLN A 88 -12.80 5.68 1.14
N GLU A 89 -11.60 5.87 1.67
CA GLU A 89 -10.38 6.05 0.87
C GLU A 89 -10.11 4.83 -0.04
N LEU A 90 -10.28 3.61 0.49
CA LEU A 90 -10.16 2.39 -0.32
C LEU A 90 -11.19 2.35 -1.47
N LYS A 91 -12.42 2.81 -1.23
CA LYS A 91 -13.43 2.92 -2.30
C LYS A 91 -13.03 3.96 -3.36
N GLU A 92 -12.37 5.04 -2.96
CA GLU A 92 -11.83 6.02 -3.92
C GLU A 92 -10.69 5.42 -4.74
N VAL A 93 -9.75 4.71 -4.11
CA VAL A 93 -8.65 4.00 -4.79
C VAL A 93 -9.17 3.06 -5.88
N GLU A 94 -10.22 2.30 -5.59
CA GLU A 94 -10.82 1.34 -6.56
C GLU A 94 -11.34 2.03 -7.84
N LYS A 95 -11.71 3.31 -7.79
CA LYS A 95 -12.13 4.06 -8.99
C LYS A 95 -11.00 4.25 -9.99
N TYR A 96 -9.75 4.20 -9.53
CA TYR A 96 -8.56 4.36 -10.36
C TYR A 96 -8.00 3.02 -10.84
N ARG A 97 -8.53 1.87 -10.40
CA ARG A 97 -7.96 0.55 -10.73
C ARG A 97 -8.06 0.23 -12.22
N ASN A 98 -6.91 0.01 -12.83
CA ASN A 98 -6.76 -0.43 -14.22
C ASN A 98 -5.34 -1.02 -14.43
N LEU A 99 -5.07 -1.59 -15.61
CA LEU A 99 -3.79 -2.25 -15.91
C LEU A 99 -2.54 -1.36 -15.68
N GLN A 100 -2.67 -0.04 -15.76
CA GLN A 100 -1.55 0.89 -15.57
C GLN A 100 -1.35 1.29 -14.12
N THR A 101 -2.40 1.30 -13.30
CA THR A 101 -2.39 1.69 -11.89
C THR A 101 -2.28 0.49 -10.95
N GLU A 102 -2.56 -0.72 -11.44
CA GLU A 102 -2.60 -1.95 -10.66
C GLU A 102 -1.37 -2.15 -9.76
N THR A 103 -0.16 -2.04 -10.31
CA THR A 103 1.07 -2.30 -9.54
C THR A 103 1.21 -1.36 -8.33
N ILE A 104 0.97 -0.07 -8.50
CA ILE A 104 1.11 0.88 -7.39
C ILE A 104 -0.01 0.71 -6.35
N ILE A 105 -1.20 0.29 -6.79
CA ILE A 105 -2.31 -0.04 -5.89
C ILE A 105 -1.95 -1.27 -5.05
N GLU A 106 -1.53 -2.37 -5.68
CA GLU A 106 -1.21 -3.61 -4.96
C GLU A 106 -0.01 -3.42 -4.01
N ASP A 107 1.02 -2.67 -4.41
CA ASP A 107 2.17 -2.37 -3.55
C ASP A 107 1.73 -1.60 -2.28
N SER A 108 0.91 -0.56 -2.44
CA SER A 108 0.39 0.21 -1.30
C SER A 108 -0.60 -0.59 -0.44
N LEU A 109 -1.40 -1.47 -1.04
CA LEU A 109 -2.31 -2.32 -0.27
C LEU A 109 -1.56 -3.39 0.54
N SER A 110 -0.43 -3.89 0.04
CA SER A 110 0.47 -4.74 0.82
C SER A 110 0.99 -4.01 2.06
N GLU A 111 1.31 -2.71 1.94
CA GLU A 111 1.73 -1.90 3.10
C GLU A 111 0.59 -1.72 4.11
N ILE A 112 -0.66 -1.55 3.65
CA ILE A 112 -1.85 -1.52 4.51
C ILE A 112 -2.05 -2.85 5.25
N GLU A 113 -1.84 -3.99 4.57
CA GLU A 113 -1.93 -5.32 5.17
C GLU A 113 -0.90 -5.50 6.29
N GLU A 114 0.37 -5.09 6.07
CA GLU A 114 1.39 -5.12 7.12
C GLU A 114 1.02 -4.24 8.33
N LEU A 115 0.36 -3.11 8.10
CA LEU A 115 -0.14 -2.24 9.17
C LEU A 115 -1.31 -2.89 9.92
N GLU A 116 -2.19 -3.63 9.25
CA GLU A 116 -3.27 -4.40 9.88
C GLU A 116 -2.73 -5.54 10.75
N ASP A 117 -1.71 -6.25 10.29
CA ASP A 117 -1.04 -7.29 11.08
C ASP A 117 -0.41 -6.71 12.35
N LYS A 118 0.27 -5.56 12.23
CA LYS A 118 0.82 -4.83 13.38
C LYS A 118 -0.29 -4.43 14.37
N PHE A 119 -1.44 -3.97 13.89
CA PHE A 119 -2.58 -3.62 14.74
C PHE A 119 -3.18 -4.83 15.46
N THR A 120 -3.25 -5.98 14.81
CA THR A 120 -3.68 -7.24 15.44
C THR A 120 -2.74 -7.62 16.59
N GLY A 121 -1.43 -7.46 16.41
CA GLY A 121 -0.44 -7.61 17.49
C GLY A 121 -0.67 -6.64 18.64
N LEU A 122 -0.89 -5.35 18.35
CA LEU A 122 -1.19 -4.34 19.37
C LEU A 122 -2.49 -4.62 20.12
N SER A 123 -3.51 -5.15 19.45
CA SER A 123 -4.78 -5.56 20.05
C SER A 123 -4.57 -6.66 21.11
N ALA A 124 -3.71 -7.64 20.81
CA ALA A 124 -3.33 -8.69 21.77
C ALA A 124 -2.49 -8.15 22.94
N GLU A 125 -1.57 -7.21 22.68
CA GLU A 125 -0.80 -6.54 23.74
C GLU A 125 -1.71 -5.73 24.68
N LEU A 126 -2.74 -5.06 24.15
CA LEU A 126 -3.63 -4.20 24.92
C LEU A 126 -4.40 -4.97 26.01
N GLU A 127 -4.72 -6.22 25.74
CA GLU A 127 -5.41 -7.12 26.66
C GLU A 127 -4.52 -7.52 27.85
N SER A 128 -3.23 -7.76 27.60
CA SER A 128 -2.31 -8.44 28.52
C SER A 128 -1.37 -7.53 29.31
N HIS A 129 -1.18 -6.28 28.91
CA HIS A 129 -0.18 -5.38 29.51
C HIS A 129 -0.79 -4.26 30.36
N ASP A 130 -0.06 -3.86 31.42
CA ASP A 130 -0.41 -2.72 32.28
C ASP A 130 -0.28 -1.37 31.55
N ASN A 131 0.62 -1.25 30.57
CA ASN A 131 0.89 0.00 29.87
C ASN A 131 -0.06 0.26 28.68
N LYS A 132 -1.37 0.15 28.95
CA LYS A 132 -2.44 0.28 27.94
C LYS A 132 -2.40 1.61 27.19
N ARG A 133 -1.98 2.70 27.86
CA ARG A 133 -1.89 4.04 27.23
C ARG A 133 -0.90 4.08 26.07
N ILE A 134 0.27 3.44 26.21
CA ILE A 134 1.25 3.40 25.12
C ILE A 134 0.73 2.56 23.96
N ILE A 135 0.08 1.43 24.26
CA ILE A 135 -0.47 0.55 23.23
C ILE A 135 -1.59 1.25 22.45
N ILE A 136 -2.50 1.95 23.14
CA ILE A 136 -3.54 2.78 22.52
C ILE A 136 -2.93 3.83 21.57
N GLN A 137 -1.85 4.51 21.99
CA GLN A 137 -1.16 5.48 21.13
C GLN A 137 -0.58 4.81 19.88
N LYS A 138 0.02 3.62 19.99
CA LYS A 138 0.51 2.86 18.85
C LYS A 138 -0.61 2.43 17.91
N MET A 139 -1.77 2.04 18.45
CA MET A 139 -2.96 1.68 17.65
C MET A 139 -3.49 2.89 16.87
N ILE A 140 -3.56 4.07 17.51
CA ILE A 140 -3.95 5.31 16.83
C ILE A 140 -2.93 5.68 15.74
N LEU A 141 -1.64 5.59 16.05
CA LEU A 141 -0.58 5.85 15.08
C LEU A 141 -0.68 4.91 13.87
N ASN A 142 -1.02 3.65 14.10
CA ASN A 142 -1.21 2.68 13.02
C ASN A 142 -2.38 3.08 12.09
N TYR A 143 -3.51 3.54 12.63
CA TYR A 143 -4.59 4.09 11.79
C TYR A 143 -4.14 5.30 10.97
N GLN A 144 -3.38 6.21 11.58
CA GLN A 144 -2.84 7.38 10.89
C GLN A 144 -1.91 6.97 9.73
N GLN A 145 -1.01 6.01 9.98
CA GLN A 145 -0.11 5.49 8.94
C GLN A 145 -0.85 4.90 7.74
N ARG A 146 -1.95 4.17 7.99
CA ARG A 146 -2.78 3.63 6.90
C ARG A 146 -3.41 4.74 6.06
N LEU A 147 -3.90 5.80 6.71
CA LEU A 147 -4.44 6.96 6.01
C LEU A 147 -3.35 7.67 5.21
N ASP A 148 -2.13 7.81 5.75
CA ASP A 148 -1.00 8.41 5.03
C ASP A 148 -0.65 7.60 3.77
N VAL A 149 -0.64 6.26 3.86
CA VAL A 149 -0.42 5.38 2.70
C VAL A 149 -1.51 5.59 1.63
N LEU A 150 -2.77 5.62 2.04
CA LEU A 150 -3.91 5.80 1.12
C LEU A 150 -3.92 7.19 0.47
N ASP A 151 -3.65 8.24 1.23
CA ASP A 151 -3.54 9.62 0.72
C ASP A 151 -2.39 9.75 -0.31
N ASN A 152 -1.22 9.19 0.00
CA ASN A 152 -0.10 9.17 -0.94
C ASN A 152 -0.41 8.36 -2.21
N LEU A 153 -1.09 7.22 -2.07
CA LEU A 153 -1.54 6.41 -3.20
C LEU A 153 -2.50 7.21 -4.08
N LEU A 154 -3.53 7.85 -3.51
CA LEU A 154 -4.50 8.65 -4.26
C LEU A 154 -3.83 9.79 -5.04
N LYS A 155 -2.92 10.54 -4.41
CA LYS A 155 -2.12 11.58 -5.08
C LYS A 155 -1.31 11.03 -6.25
N ALA A 156 -0.71 9.85 -6.09
CA ALA A 156 0.05 9.20 -7.15
C ALA A 156 -0.86 8.73 -8.30
N LEU A 157 -2.06 8.22 -7.99
CA LEU A 157 -3.06 7.79 -8.97
C LEU A 157 -3.62 8.97 -9.78
N GLU A 158 -3.95 10.08 -9.12
CA GLU A 158 -4.37 11.32 -9.76
C GLU A 158 -3.30 11.82 -10.73
N THR A 159 -2.06 11.97 -10.24
CA THR A 159 -0.93 12.41 -11.05
C THR A 159 -0.71 11.50 -12.27
N LYS A 160 -0.86 10.19 -12.10
CA LYS A 160 -0.67 9.21 -13.18
C LYS A 160 -1.80 9.28 -14.21
N THR A 161 -3.05 9.40 -13.76
CA THR A 161 -4.22 9.46 -14.66
C THR A 161 -4.34 10.78 -15.42
N GLU A 162 -3.92 11.91 -14.82
CA GLU A 162 -3.84 13.18 -15.52
C GLU A 162 -2.84 13.14 -16.69
N LYS A 163 -1.69 12.49 -16.50
CA LYS A 163 -0.65 12.32 -17.55
C LYS A 163 -1.09 11.41 -18.71
N ILE A 164 -2.14 10.60 -18.52
CA ILE A 164 -2.65 9.66 -19.53
C ILE A 164 -3.71 10.30 -20.43
N LYS A 165 -4.31 11.44 -20.06
CA LYS A 165 -5.22 12.18 -20.95
C LYS A 165 -4.40 12.71 -22.14
N PRO A 166 -4.65 12.28 -23.40
CA PRO A 166 -3.96 12.86 -24.53
C PRO A 166 -4.31 14.36 -24.59
N ASN A 167 -3.26 15.19 -24.71
CA ASN A 167 -3.41 16.61 -24.98
C ASN A 167 -4.15 16.76 -26.32
N LYS A 168 -5.49 16.90 -26.29
CA LYS A 168 -6.31 17.30 -27.44
C LYS A 168 -6.10 18.78 -27.71
N LYS A 169 -4.88 19.14 -28.11
CA LYS A 169 -4.57 20.38 -28.81
C LYS A 169 -3.49 19.99 -29.80
N ASN A 170 -3.91 19.79 -31.06
CA ASN A 170 -3.17 20.00 -32.31
C ASN A 170 -3.92 19.30 -33.46
N GLU A 171 -5.18 19.66 -33.67
CA GLU A 171 -5.83 19.52 -34.98
C GLU A 171 -6.20 20.93 -35.41
N ASN A 172 -5.24 21.61 -36.04
CA ASN A 172 -5.41 22.78 -36.89
C ASN A 172 -4.07 23.07 -37.56
N TYR A 173 -3.76 22.30 -38.60
CA TYR A 173 -3.00 22.83 -39.73
C TYR A 173 -3.66 22.32 -41.01
N LEU A 174 -3.93 23.30 -41.87
CA LEU A 174 -4.58 23.27 -43.18
C LEU A 174 -3.97 22.24 -44.14
#